data_AF-A0A6J1N485-F1
#
_entry.id   AF-A0A6J1N485-F1
#
_cell.length_a   1.000
_cell.length_b   1.000
_cell.length_c   1.000
_cell.angle_alpha   90.00
_cell.angle_beta   90.00
_cell.angle_gamma   90.00
#
_symmetry.space_group_name_H-M   'P 1'
#
loop_
_entity.id
_entity.type
_entity.pdbx_description
1 polymer ?
#
loop_
_entity_poly.entity_id
_entity_poly.type
_entity_poly.pdbx_seq_one_letter_code
_entity_poly.pdbx_strand_id
1 'polypeptide(L)'
;MPHLRIETNVSKSKIPNDFVTKAVPVLAKALGKPEQYCVVSVIPDVLMSFSGTTDPCAIANVMSIGALGVEQNKKHAKVLFELVEKELGVAQDRMYITFQDEPTGNVGYKGTTFHAIFG
;
A
#
# COMPACT_ATOMS: atom_id res chain seq x y z
N MET A 1 -3.65 -11.46 -2.98
CA MET A 1 -2.21 -11.40 -2.81
C MET A 1 -1.75 -9.94 -2.90
N PRO A 2 -2.23 -9.04 -2.02
CA PRO A 2 -1.88 -7.64 -2.19
C PRO A 2 -0.59 -7.26 -1.47
N HIS A 3 0.17 -6.36 -2.08
CA HIS A 3 1.31 -5.68 -1.46
C HIS A 3 1.05 -4.17 -1.46
N LEU A 4 1.02 -3.57 -0.27
CA LEU A 4 1.05 -2.13 -0.07
C LEU A 4 2.48 -1.70 0.26
N ARG A 5 3.06 -0.92 -0.63
CA ARG A 5 4.36 -0.29 -0.43
C ARG A 5 4.19 1.21 -0.29
N ILE A 6 4.73 1.79 0.78
CA ILE A 6 4.69 3.23 1.02
C ILE A 6 6.12 3.73 1.15
N GLU A 7 6.49 4.73 0.36
CA GLU A 7 7.74 5.47 0.48
C GLU A 7 7.42 6.88 0.95
N THR A 8 8.11 7.38 1.98
CA THR A 8 7.80 8.67 2.60
C THR A 8 9.06 9.37 3.14
N ASN A 9 9.05 10.70 3.15
CA ASN A 9 10.05 11.51 3.83
C ASN A 9 9.83 11.62 5.35
N VAL A 10 8.74 11.05 5.89
CA VAL A 10 8.52 10.96 7.32
C VAL A 10 9.63 10.13 7.96
N SER A 11 10.24 10.66 9.03
CA SER A 11 11.36 9.98 9.68
C SER A 11 10.94 8.68 10.34
N LYS A 12 11.80 7.66 10.29
CA LYS A 12 11.55 6.36 10.95
C LYS A 12 11.16 6.51 12.43
N SER A 13 11.74 7.49 13.11
CA SER A 13 11.46 7.79 14.53
C SER A 13 10.02 8.25 14.80
N LYS A 14 9.32 8.78 13.79
CA LYS A 14 7.93 9.24 13.88
C LYS A 14 6.91 8.19 13.43
N ILE A 15 7.35 7.09 12.81
CA ILE A 15 6.47 6.02 12.34
C ILE A 15 6.23 5.01 13.47
N PRO A 16 4.97 4.71 13.84
CA PRO A 16 4.66 3.68 14.84
C PRO A 16 5.28 2.32 14.47
N ASN A 17 5.91 1.65 15.45
CA ASN A 17 6.54 0.35 15.22
C ASN A 17 5.54 -0.72 14.75
N ASP A 18 4.27 -0.58 15.13
CA ASP A 18 3.19 -1.50 14.79
C ASP A 18 2.39 -1.07 13.55
N PHE A 19 2.79 0.01 12.87
CA PHE A 19 2.09 0.53 11.69
C PHE A 19 1.89 -0.57 10.63
N VAL A 20 2.95 -1.29 10.27
CA VAL A 20 2.89 -2.32 9.23
C VAL A 20 1.95 -3.47 9.61
N THR A 21 1.92 -3.87 10.89
CA THR A 21 1.00 -4.90 11.39
C THR A 21 -0.44 -4.40 11.48
N LYS A 22 -0.66 -3.13 11.84
CA LYS A 22 -1.99 -2.49 11.86
C LYS A 22 -2.57 -2.28 10.46
N ALA A 23 -1.72 -2.04 9.47
CA ALA A 23 -2.13 -1.80 8.09
C ALA A 23 -2.60 -3.08 7.37
N VAL A 24 -2.11 -4.25 7.76
CA VAL A 24 -2.50 -5.56 7.17
C VAL A 24 -4.02 -5.79 7.18
N PRO A 25 -4.73 -5.73 8.33
CA PRO A 25 -6.19 -5.95 8.35
C PRO A 25 -6.95 -4.87 7.57
N VAL A 26 -6.44 -3.65 7.52
CA VAL A 26 -7.04 -2.55 6.74
C VAL A 26 -6.95 -2.85 5.24
N LEU A 27 -5.76 -3.25 4.76
CA LEU A 27 -5.54 -3.64 3.36
C LEU A 27 -6.38 -4.87 2.98
N ALA A 28 -6.38 -5.89 3.84
CA ALA A 28 -7.15 -7.11 3.64
C ALA A 28 -8.65 -6.83 3.49
N LYS A 29 -9.20 -6.03 4.41
CA LYS A 29 -10.61 -5.62 4.38
C LYS A 29 -10.94 -4.77 3.15
N ALA A 30 -10.07 -3.83 2.78
CA ALA A 30 -10.28 -2.97 1.62
C ALA A 30 -10.37 -3.79 0.33
N LEU A 31 -9.41 -4.70 0.10
CA LEU A 31 -9.33 -5.49 -1.13
C LEU A 31 -10.16 -6.79 -1.10
N GLY A 32 -10.80 -7.11 0.03
CA GLY A 32 -11.53 -8.37 0.20
C GLY A 32 -10.62 -9.59 0.06
N LYS A 33 -9.39 -9.52 0.56
CA LYS A 33 -8.38 -10.59 0.47
C LYS A 33 -8.09 -11.15 1.87
N PRO A 34 -7.77 -12.45 2.01
CA PRO A 34 -7.32 -13.01 3.28
C PRO A 34 -6.05 -12.31 3.80
N GLU A 35 -6.00 -12.02 5.11
CA GLU A 35 -4.86 -11.34 5.76
C GLU A 35 -3.53 -12.08 5.55
N GLN A 36 -3.55 -13.43 5.57
CA GLN A 36 -2.36 -14.26 5.35
C GLN A 36 -1.64 -14.03 4.01
N TYR A 37 -2.30 -13.33 3.07
CA TYR A 37 -1.77 -13.01 1.75
C TYR A 37 -1.41 -11.53 1.58
N CYS A 38 -1.58 -10.73 2.61
CA CYS A 38 -1.37 -9.29 2.58
C CYS A 38 0.03 -8.96 3.10
N VAL A 39 0.75 -8.13 2.36
CA VAL A 39 2.06 -7.63 2.75
C VAL A 39 2.01 -6.11 2.79
N VAL A 40 2.58 -5.53 3.85
CA VAL A 40 2.74 -4.07 3.96
C VAL A 40 4.21 -3.76 4.24
N SER A 41 4.76 -2.80 3.51
CA SER A 41 6.11 -2.28 3.74
C SER A 41 6.11 -0.75 3.73
N VAL A 42 6.85 -0.14 4.65
CA VAL A 42 7.08 1.30 4.69
C VAL A 42 8.58 1.59 4.59
N ILE A 43 8.94 2.54 3.74
CA ILE A 43 10.30 3.07 3.62
C ILE A 43 10.27 4.52 4.08
N PRO A 44 10.80 4.80 5.28
CA PRO A 44 10.91 6.15 5.81
C PRO A 44 12.17 6.86 5.32
N ASP A 45 12.33 8.12 5.73
CA ASP A 45 13.54 8.92 5.57
C ASP A 45 13.98 9.08 4.09
N VAL A 46 13.03 8.96 3.15
CA VAL A 46 13.29 9.16 1.72
C VAL A 46 13.42 10.66 1.43
N LEU A 47 14.43 11.06 0.67
CA LEU A 47 14.50 12.43 0.15
C LEU A 47 13.38 12.64 -0.87
N MET A 48 12.35 13.39 -0.48
CA MET A 48 11.17 13.63 -1.32
C MET A 48 10.80 15.12 -1.32
N SER A 49 10.30 15.57 -2.47
CA SER A 49 9.59 16.83 -2.60
C SER A 49 8.24 16.58 -3.27
N PHE A 50 7.19 17.22 -2.76
CA PHE A 50 5.88 17.25 -3.38
C PHE A 50 5.44 18.70 -3.49
N SER A 51 5.13 19.14 -4.71
CA SER A 51 4.81 20.54 -5.02
C SER A 51 5.93 21.54 -4.63
N GLY A 52 7.20 21.12 -4.72
CA GLY A 52 8.35 21.99 -4.45
C GLY A 52 8.71 22.16 -2.96
N THR A 53 7.99 21.52 -2.04
CA THR A 53 8.30 21.53 -0.60
C THR A 53 8.67 20.15 -0.09
N THR A 54 9.34 20.10 1.07
CA THR A 54 9.70 18.87 1.79
C THR A 54 8.80 18.60 2.98
N ASP A 55 7.62 19.24 3.04
CA ASP A 55 6.60 18.90 4.04
C ASP A 55 6.22 17.40 3.90
N PRO A 56 5.72 16.74 4.97
CA PRO A 56 5.39 15.32 4.94
C PRO A 56 4.62 14.91 3.68
N CYS A 57 5.17 13.98 2.93
CA CYS A 57 4.59 13.46 1.70
C CYS A 57 4.94 11.98 1.52
N ALA A 58 4.18 11.32 0.65
CA ALA A 58 4.39 9.92 0.35
C ALA A 58 4.07 9.57 -1.11
N ILE A 59 4.58 8.43 -1.56
CA ILE A 59 4.10 7.74 -2.74
C ILE A 59 3.86 6.29 -2.36
N ALA A 60 2.76 5.72 -2.82
CA ALA A 60 2.42 4.34 -2.54
C ALA A 60 2.12 3.56 -3.81
N ASN A 61 2.39 2.26 -3.76
CA ASN A 61 1.99 1.29 -4.76
C ASN A 61 1.16 0.20 -4.08
N VAL A 62 0.02 -0.13 -4.68
CA VAL A 62 -0.81 -1.28 -4.32
C VAL A 62 -0.78 -2.25 -5.48
N MET A 63 0.00 -3.31 -5.35
CA MET A 63 -0.06 -4.45 -6.26
C MET A 63 -1.09 -5.44 -5.73
N SER A 64 -1.92 -6.01 -6.60
CA SER A 64 -2.81 -7.12 -6.26
C SER A 64 -3.13 -7.95 -7.50
N ILE A 65 -3.38 -9.24 -7.30
CA ILE A 65 -4.03 -10.09 -8.31
C ILE A 65 -5.55 -9.87 -8.20
N GLY A 66 -6.10 -9.11 -9.13
CA GLY A 66 -7.50 -8.69 -9.17
C GLY A 66 -7.93 -7.87 -7.96
N ALA A 67 -9.24 -7.65 -7.83
CA ALA A 67 -9.89 -6.77 -6.85
C ALA A 67 -9.52 -5.28 -6.99
N LEU A 68 -8.99 -4.90 -8.15
CA LEU A 68 -8.70 -3.54 -8.56
C LEU A 68 -9.62 -3.15 -9.73
N GLY A 69 -9.87 -1.86 -9.90
CA GLY A 69 -10.80 -1.32 -10.90
C GLY A 69 -11.23 0.10 -10.56
N VAL A 70 -11.90 0.81 -11.46
CA VAL A 70 -12.22 2.24 -11.28
C VAL A 70 -12.97 2.51 -9.97
N GLU A 71 -14.06 1.77 -9.72
CA GLU A 71 -14.89 1.95 -8.51
C GLU A 71 -14.23 1.36 -7.25
N GLN A 72 -13.52 0.23 -7.40
CA GLN A 72 -12.81 -0.43 -6.31
C GLN A 72 -11.66 0.46 -5.81
N ASN A 73 -10.83 0.96 -6.73
CA ASN A 73 -9.67 1.77 -6.42
C ASN A 73 -10.06 3.08 -5.72
N LYS A 74 -11.20 3.68 -6.07
CA LYS A 74 -11.73 4.84 -5.35
C LYS A 74 -12.01 4.54 -3.87
N LYS A 75 -12.58 3.38 -3.57
CA LYS A 75 -12.85 2.93 -2.19
C LYS A 75 -11.56 2.58 -1.45
N HIS A 76 -10.65 1.87 -2.11
CA HIS A 76 -9.34 1.51 -1.57
C HIS A 76 -8.53 2.76 -1.24
N ALA A 77 -8.48 3.71 -2.17
CA ALA A 77 -7.80 4.99 -1.97
C ALA A 77 -8.31 5.68 -0.72
N LYS A 78 -9.63 5.89 -0.58
CA LYS A 78 -10.21 6.53 0.61
C LYS A 78 -9.67 5.93 1.92
N VAL A 79 -9.75 4.61 2.07
CA VAL A 79 -9.33 3.91 3.29
C VAL A 79 -7.82 4.01 3.53
N LEU A 80 -7.01 3.90 2.47
CA LEU A 80 -5.55 3.94 2.58
C LEU A 80 -5.02 5.36 2.84
N PHE A 81 -5.63 6.38 2.26
CA PHE A 81 -5.32 7.78 2.56
C PHE A 81 -5.67 8.12 4.02
N GLU A 82 -6.84 7.71 4.52
CA GLU A 82 -7.23 7.88 5.93
C GLU A 82 -6.23 7.19 6.89
N LEU A 83 -5.75 5.98 6.54
CA LEU A 83 -4.74 5.26 7.32
C LEU A 83 -3.40 6.01 7.36
N VAL A 84 -2.91 6.47 6.20
CA VAL A 84 -1.62 7.16 6.07
C VAL A 84 -1.65 8.51 6.76
N GLU A 85 -2.73 9.27 6.61
CA GLU A 85 -2.91 10.55 7.30
C GLU A 85 -2.89 10.35 8.82
N LYS A 86 -3.65 9.39 9.32
CA LYS A 86 -3.75 9.11 10.76
C LYS A 86 -2.43 8.64 11.37
N GLU A 87 -1.75 7.69 10.74
CA GLU A 87 -0.61 7.01 11.35
C GLU A 87 0.74 7.63 10.99
N LEU A 88 0.85 8.30 9.83
CA LEU A 88 2.10 8.90 9.33
C LEU A 88 2.06 10.44 9.29
N GLY A 89 0.89 11.07 9.46
CA GLY A 89 0.76 12.53 9.42
C GLY A 89 0.97 13.14 8.03
N VAL A 90 0.81 12.35 6.97
CA VAL A 90 0.88 12.82 5.58
C VAL A 90 -0.52 13.27 5.15
N ALA A 91 -0.68 14.55 4.80
CA ALA A 91 -1.95 15.11 4.37
C ALA A 91 -2.49 14.41 3.11
N GLN A 92 -3.82 14.37 2.95
CA GLN A 92 -4.46 13.61 1.86
C GLN A 92 -4.13 14.12 0.45
N ASP A 93 -3.72 15.38 0.32
CA ASP A 93 -3.31 16.00 -0.94
C ASP A 93 -1.79 15.90 -1.20
N ARG A 94 -1.03 15.23 -0.31
CA ARG A 94 0.42 15.05 -0.38
C ARG A 94 0.85 13.59 -0.58
N MET A 95 -0.03 12.78 -1.14
CA MET A 95 0.27 11.41 -1.49
C MET A 95 -0.38 11.00 -2.82
N TYR A 96 0.31 10.15 -3.58
CA TYR A 96 -0.30 9.38 -4.68
C TYR A 96 -0.27 7.89 -4.37
N ILE A 97 -1.27 7.16 -4.90
CA ILE A 97 -1.31 5.70 -4.90
C ILE A 97 -1.45 5.21 -6.34
N THR A 98 -0.51 4.39 -6.78
CA THR A 98 -0.64 3.64 -8.03
C THR A 98 -1.19 2.25 -7.74
N PHE A 99 -2.22 1.85 -8.47
CA PHE A 99 -2.82 0.52 -8.37
C PHE A 99 -2.35 -0.34 -9.54
N GLN A 100 -1.74 -1.49 -9.24
CA GLN A 100 -1.15 -2.41 -10.20
C GLN A 100 -1.89 -3.75 -10.11
N ASP A 101 -2.73 -4.03 -11.11
CA ASP A 101 -3.41 -5.32 -11.24
C ASP A 101 -2.50 -6.29 -11.99
N GLU A 102 -2.00 -7.30 -11.28
CA GLU A 102 -1.08 -8.28 -11.83
C GLU A 102 -1.80 -9.59 -12.18
N PRO A 103 -1.55 -10.17 -13.36
CA PRO A 103 -2.04 -11.51 -13.67
C PRO A 103 -1.38 -12.54 -12.75
N THR A 104 -2.08 -13.66 -12.52
CA THR A 104 -1.63 -14.77 -11.67
C THR A 104 -0.26 -15.33 -12.06
N GLY A 105 0.12 -15.22 -13.34
CA GLY A 105 1.42 -15.66 -13.86
C GLY A 105 2.60 -14.76 -13.48
N ASN A 106 2.36 -13.50 -13.13
CA ASN A 106 3.43 -12.53 -12.82
C ASN A 106 3.82 -12.51 -11.34
N VAL A 107 3.08 -13.22 -10.48
CA VAL A 107 3.28 -13.16 -9.03
C VAL A 107 3.73 -14.52 -8.51
N GLY A 108 4.98 -14.56 -8.03
CA GLY A 108 5.58 -15.74 -7.42
C GLY A 108 5.13 -15.99 -5.98
N TYR A 109 4.87 -17.25 -5.63
CA TYR A 109 4.56 -17.69 -4.26
C TYR A 109 4.89 -19.17 -4.08
N LYS A 110 5.44 -19.52 -2.91
CA LYS A 110 5.85 -20.90 -2.56
C LYS A 110 6.74 -21.59 -3.62
N GLY A 111 7.64 -20.82 -4.25
CA GLY A 111 8.57 -21.34 -5.26
C GLY A 111 7.94 -21.60 -6.64
N THR A 112 6.69 -21.19 -6.87
CA THR A 112 6.00 -21.24 -8.17
C THR A 112 5.27 -19.91 -8.41
N THR A 113 4.33 -19.84 -9.36
CA THR A 113 3.44 -18.68 -9.58
C THR A 113 2.02 -18.97 -9.09
N PHE A 114 1.24 -17.93 -8.82
CA PHE A 114 -0.18 -18.11 -8.50
C PHE A 114 -0.97 -18.73 -9.65
N HIS A 115 -0.52 -18.59 -10.89
CA HIS A 115 -1.13 -19.26 -12.04
C HIS A 115 -1.08 -20.78 -11.91
N ALA A 116 0.06 -21.33 -11.48
CA ALA A 116 0.19 -22.76 -11.24
C ALA A 116 -0.66 -23.27 -10.06
N ILE A 117 -1.08 -22.38 -9.14
CA ILE A 117 -1.85 -22.73 -7.94
C ILE A 117 -3.36 -22.60 -8.17
N PHE A 118 -3.79 -21.55 -8.86
CA PHE A 118 -5.21 -21.18 -8.97
C PHE A 118 -5.73 -21.05 -10.41
N GLY A 119 -4.84 -21.02 -11.42
CA GLY A 119 -5.18 -20.61 -12.79
C GLY A 119 -5.24 -19.10 -12.91
#